data_AF-A0A9D6J088-F1
#
_entry.id   AF-A0A9D6J088-F1
#
_cell.length_a   1.000
_cell.length_b   1.000
_cell.length_c   1.000
_cell.angle_alpha   90.00
_cell.angle_beta   90.00
_cell.angle_gamma   90.00
#
_symmetry.space_group_name_H-M   'P 1'
#
loop_
_entity.id
_entity.type
_entity.pdbx_description
1 polymer ?
#
loop_
_entity_poly.entity_id
_entity_poly.type
_entity_poly.pdbx_seq_one_letter_code
_entity_poly.pdbx_strand_id
1 'polypeptide(L)'
;QVGRIIDTGPYPTHEIIRHYRFVSAIAGRTIRPEVPRIAWRDQPPPVVAGAPYAVLNPGSNEPGRRWPLASYVAVARRLLKHGFRVVFVGQTGDWGDRHGIAGIVDHAGVIDLAGRTDLPQLLDLIKNAALMVTNDTGPAHLGIALACPTVVIVGGGHFGSFVPYPAEAAPANARFVYQRMECYHCFWRCHKRADKFQVFPCIGEIGEEKVWRECESLLSAAAGVAAGRGADKTASAGQR
;
A
#
# COMPACT_ATOMS: atom_id res chain seq x y z
N GLN A 1 5.81 -20.94 34.31
CA GLN A 1 7.24 -20.70 34.03
C GLN A 1 7.41 -20.59 32.52
N VAL A 2 8.20 -19.62 32.03
CA VAL A 2 8.58 -19.55 30.61
C VAL A 2 9.77 -20.48 30.41
N GLY A 3 9.62 -21.52 29.57
CA GLY A 3 10.64 -22.57 29.40
C GLY A 3 11.82 -22.20 28.49
N ARG A 4 11.67 -21.19 27.64
CA ARG A 4 12.73 -20.69 26.73
C ARG A 4 12.35 -19.32 26.19
N ILE A 5 13.31 -18.40 26.12
CA ILE A 5 13.19 -17.11 25.43
C ILE A 5 13.92 -17.23 24.08
N ILE A 6 13.28 -16.82 22.99
CA ILE A 6 13.88 -16.75 21.65
C ILE A 6 14.13 -15.29 21.33
N ASP A 7 15.41 -14.89 21.26
CA ASP A 7 15.78 -13.55 20.80
C ASP A 7 15.60 -13.44 19.29
N THR A 8 14.78 -12.47 18.87
CA THR A 8 14.45 -12.20 17.46
C THR A 8 15.10 -10.90 16.96
N GLY A 9 15.87 -10.22 17.81
CA GLY A 9 16.64 -9.02 17.50
C GLY A 9 16.17 -7.76 18.23
N PRO A 10 17.00 -6.71 18.21
CA PRO A 10 16.73 -5.43 18.88
C PRO A 10 15.69 -4.60 18.13
N TYR A 11 15.11 -3.60 18.77
CA TYR A 11 14.29 -2.61 18.08
C TYR A 11 15.17 -1.51 17.45
N PRO A 12 14.85 -1.04 16.23
CA PRO A 12 13.90 -1.63 15.28
C PRO A 12 14.52 -2.83 14.56
N THR A 13 13.79 -3.94 14.50
CA THR A 13 14.03 -5.04 13.56
C THR A 13 12.69 -5.27 12.87
N HIS A 14 12.71 -5.39 11.55
CA HIS A 14 11.50 -5.60 10.77
C HIS A 14 10.79 -6.90 11.20
N GLU A 15 9.46 -6.87 11.33
CA GLU A 15 8.66 -7.98 11.84
C GLU A 15 8.83 -9.25 11.00
N ILE A 16 9.01 -9.11 9.68
CA ILE A 16 9.36 -10.27 8.83
C ILE A 16 10.63 -10.98 9.33
N ILE A 17 11.69 -10.24 9.64
CA ILE A 17 12.94 -10.81 10.14
C ILE A 17 12.72 -11.45 11.51
N ARG A 18 11.94 -10.79 12.38
CA ARG A 18 11.61 -11.33 13.70
C ARG A 18 10.88 -12.67 13.59
N HIS A 19 9.85 -12.74 12.75
CA HIS A 19 9.08 -13.96 12.52
C HIS A 19 9.94 -15.08 11.93
N TYR A 20 10.77 -14.80 10.92
CA TYR A 20 11.64 -15.82 10.34
C TYR A 20 12.73 -16.30 11.30
N ARG A 21 13.30 -15.42 12.13
CA ARG A 21 14.21 -15.81 13.23
C ARG A 21 13.51 -16.72 14.24
N PHE A 22 12.29 -16.36 14.62
CA PHE A 22 11.48 -17.15 15.55
C PHE A 22 11.19 -18.55 14.99
N VAL A 23 10.68 -18.64 13.77
CA VAL A 23 10.36 -19.92 13.12
C VAL A 23 11.64 -20.74 12.89
N SER A 24 12.76 -20.11 12.52
CA SER A 24 14.05 -20.79 12.39
C SER A 24 14.51 -21.43 13.71
N ALA A 25 14.37 -20.70 14.82
CA ALA A 25 14.77 -21.16 16.15
C ALA A 25 13.91 -22.33 16.65
N ILE A 26 12.63 -22.37 16.28
CA ILE A 26 11.73 -23.49 16.57
C ILE A 26 12.03 -24.69 15.66
N ALA A 27 12.28 -24.45 14.38
CA ALA A 27 12.52 -25.49 13.38
C ALA A 27 13.93 -26.12 13.48
N GLY A 28 14.85 -25.55 14.26
CA GLY A 28 16.23 -26.03 14.38
C GLY A 28 17.05 -25.84 13.10
N ARG A 29 16.59 -25.00 12.17
CA ARG A 29 17.27 -24.72 10.89
C ARG A 29 17.00 -23.29 10.44
N THR A 30 17.91 -22.72 9.66
CA THR A 30 17.72 -21.39 9.08
C THR A 30 16.64 -21.42 8.00
N ILE A 31 15.59 -20.63 8.19
CA ILE A 31 14.55 -20.35 7.20
C ILE A 31 14.71 -18.88 6.81
N ARG A 32 14.98 -18.65 5.52
CA ARG A 32 15.25 -17.29 5.01
C ARG A 32 13.95 -16.51 4.81
N PRO A 33 13.94 -15.20 5.07
CA PRO A 33 12.80 -14.37 4.77
C PRO A 33 12.42 -14.39 3.30
N GLU A 34 11.13 -14.43 3.04
CA GLU A 34 10.56 -14.36 1.69
C GLU A 34 9.63 -13.15 1.58
N VAL A 35 9.48 -12.63 0.36
CA VAL A 35 8.50 -11.58 0.08
C VAL A 35 7.09 -12.12 0.38
N PRO A 36 6.23 -11.36 1.10
CA PRO A 36 4.87 -11.81 1.39
C PRO A 36 4.08 -12.13 0.12
N ARG A 37 3.34 -13.24 0.14
CA ARG A 37 2.45 -13.65 -0.94
C ARG A 37 1.17 -14.25 -0.38
N ILE A 38 0.05 -13.94 -1.03
CA ILE A 38 -1.24 -14.57 -0.77
C ILE A 38 -1.73 -15.16 -2.09
N ALA A 39 -1.96 -16.47 -2.12
CA ALA A 39 -2.72 -17.09 -3.19
C ALA A 39 -4.19 -16.68 -3.03
N TRP A 40 -4.75 -16.05 -4.06
CA TRP A 40 -6.12 -15.55 -4.02
C TRP A 40 -6.89 -15.94 -5.28
N ARG A 41 -8.20 -16.10 -5.15
CA ARG A 41 -9.12 -16.51 -6.22
C ARG A 41 -9.10 -15.55 -7.41
N ASP A 42 -9.40 -16.06 -8.60
CA ASP A 42 -9.62 -15.25 -9.81
C ASP A 42 -11.11 -14.94 -9.94
N GLN A 43 -11.56 -13.89 -9.23
CA GLN A 43 -12.93 -13.38 -9.33
C GLN A 43 -12.90 -11.94 -9.86
N PRO A 44 -13.92 -11.53 -10.64
CA PRO A 44 -14.03 -10.15 -11.08
C PRO A 44 -14.24 -9.24 -9.85
N PRO A 45 -13.60 -8.06 -9.84
CA PRO A 45 -13.80 -7.11 -8.76
C PRO A 45 -15.24 -6.53 -8.81
N PRO A 46 -15.78 -6.01 -7.70
CA PRO A 46 -17.09 -5.36 -7.61
C PRO A 46 -17.11 -3.96 -8.26
N VAL A 47 -16.46 -3.81 -9.41
CA VAL A 47 -16.50 -2.60 -10.24
C VAL A 47 -16.84 -3.00 -11.67
N VAL A 48 -17.60 -2.16 -12.36
CA VAL A 48 -17.95 -2.37 -13.77
C VAL A 48 -16.68 -2.49 -14.60
N ALA A 49 -16.65 -3.39 -15.59
CA ALA A 49 -15.52 -3.50 -16.51
C ALA A 49 -15.30 -2.17 -17.27
N GLY A 50 -14.05 -1.86 -17.59
CA GLY A 50 -13.69 -0.60 -18.26
C GLY A 50 -12.19 -0.36 -18.23
N ALA A 51 -11.79 0.91 -18.30
CA ALA A 51 -10.38 1.30 -18.22
C ALA A 51 -9.70 0.75 -16.95
N PRO A 52 -8.37 0.51 -16.96
CA PRO A 52 -7.63 0.14 -15.76
C PRO A 52 -7.91 1.11 -14.61
N TYR A 53 -7.93 0.61 -13.37
CA TYR A 53 -8.21 1.44 -12.21
C TYR A 53 -7.10 1.37 -11.17
N ALA A 54 -6.99 2.45 -10.40
CA ALA A 54 -6.16 2.53 -9.21
C ALA A 54 -7.04 2.55 -7.96
N VAL A 55 -6.60 1.87 -6.91
CA VAL A 55 -7.25 1.87 -5.60
C VAL A 55 -6.58 2.91 -4.71
N LEU A 56 -7.38 3.81 -4.12
CA LEU A 56 -6.92 4.78 -3.12
C LEU A 56 -7.54 4.45 -1.78
N ASN A 57 -6.69 4.20 -0.77
CA ASN A 57 -7.10 3.92 0.61
C ASN A 57 -6.60 5.03 1.55
N PRO A 58 -7.34 6.14 1.68
CA PRO A 58 -6.94 7.26 2.54
C PRO A 58 -7.15 7.02 4.04
N GLY A 59 -7.84 5.94 4.41
CA GLY A 59 -8.22 5.64 5.78
C GLY A 59 -7.11 5.09 6.68
N SER A 60 -7.35 5.16 7.98
CA SER A 60 -6.54 4.55 9.05
C SER A 60 -7.29 4.70 10.38
N ASN A 61 -7.21 3.70 11.25
CA ASN A 61 -7.78 3.76 12.60
C ASN A 61 -7.15 4.84 13.49
N GLU A 62 -5.88 5.21 13.22
CA GLU A 62 -5.22 6.34 13.86
C GLU A 62 -5.35 7.56 12.91
N PRO A 63 -6.07 8.64 13.30
CA PRO A 63 -6.23 9.85 12.49
C PRO A 63 -4.88 10.46 12.08
N GLY A 64 -3.90 10.44 13.01
CA GLY A 64 -2.55 10.92 12.75
C GLY A 64 -1.85 10.22 11.56
N ARG A 65 -2.24 8.99 11.23
CA ARG A 65 -1.64 8.20 10.13
C ARG A 65 -2.30 8.41 8.78
N ARG A 66 -3.34 9.25 8.69
CA ARG A 66 -4.04 9.54 7.44
C ARG A 66 -3.29 10.63 6.69
N TRP A 67 -2.65 10.29 5.58
CA TRP A 67 -2.12 11.31 4.67
C TRP A 67 -3.26 12.21 4.20
N PRO A 68 -3.05 13.54 4.05
CA PRO A 68 -4.15 14.47 3.80
C PRO A 68 -4.99 14.04 2.59
N LEU A 69 -6.31 14.05 2.77
CA LEU A 69 -7.23 13.61 1.72
C LEU A 69 -7.10 14.46 0.44
N ALA A 70 -6.84 15.76 0.59
CA ALA A 70 -6.56 16.65 -0.54
C ALA A 70 -5.40 16.14 -1.42
N SER A 71 -4.40 15.51 -0.80
CA SER A 71 -3.25 14.94 -1.49
C SER A 71 -3.58 13.64 -2.21
N TYR A 72 -4.46 12.80 -1.64
CA TYR A 72 -5.05 11.68 -2.38
C TYR A 72 -5.88 12.15 -3.57
N VAL A 73 -6.66 13.23 -3.42
CA VAL A 73 -7.45 13.83 -4.52
C VAL A 73 -6.54 14.40 -5.61
N ALA A 74 -5.40 14.99 -5.26
CA ALA A 74 -4.41 15.45 -6.24
C ALA A 74 -3.82 14.28 -7.06
N VAL A 75 -3.45 13.18 -6.39
CA VAL A 75 -3.00 11.95 -7.06
C VAL A 75 -4.13 11.36 -7.92
N ALA A 76 -5.37 11.32 -7.43
CA ALA A 76 -6.53 10.86 -8.18
C ALA A 76 -6.72 11.65 -9.48
N ARG A 77 -6.66 12.98 -9.43
CA ARG A 77 -6.78 13.83 -10.61
C ARG A 77 -5.73 13.53 -11.66
N ARG A 78 -4.49 13.22 -11.24
CA ARG A 78 -3.45 12.80 -12.18
C ARG A 78 -3.77 11.44 -12.79
N LEU A 79 -4.14 10.44 -11.98
CA LEU A 79 -4.55 9.13 -12.49
C LEU A 79 -5.67 9.23 -13.54
N LEU A 80 -6.70 10.02 -13.26
CA LEU A 80 -7.80 10.29 -14.19
C LEU A 80 -7.32 10.91 -15.51
N LYS A 81 -6.41 11.90 -15.46
CA LYS A 81 -5.80 12.52 -16.65
C LYS A 81 -4.98 11.53 -17.48
N HIS A 82 -4.40 10.52 -16.83
CA HIS A 82 -3.66 9.43 -17.48
C HIS A 82 -4.56 8.26 -17.93
N GLY A 83 -5.89 8.44 -17.92
CA GLY A 83 -6.85 7.45 -18.44
C GLY A 83 -7.19 6.32 -17.47
N PHE A 84 -6.75 6.40 -16.21
CA PHE A 84 -7.14 5.44 -15.19
C PHE A 84 -8.46 5.84 -14.56
N ARG A 85 -9.23 4.86 -14.11
CA ARG A 85 -10.30 5.07 -13.12
C ARG A 85 -9.71 5.07 -11.72
N VAL A 86 -10.42 5.65 -10.76
CA VAL A 86 -9.99 5.74 -9.37
C VAL A 86 -11.08 5.17 -8.48
N VAL A 87 -10.72 4.20 -7.64
CA VAL A 87 -11.61 3.55 -6.68
C VAL A 87 -11.18 3.92 -5.27
N PHE A 88 -12.02 4.66 -4.55
CA PHE A 88 -11.79 4.95 -3.13
C PHE A 88 -12.33 3.81 -2.27
N VAL A 89 -11.52 3.31 -1.34
CA VAL A 89 -11.84 2.21 -0.40
C VAL A 89 -11.45 2.58 1.03
N GLY A 90 -12.04 1.88 2.01
CA GLY A 90 -11.89 2.12 3.46
C GLY A 90 -13.25 2.33 4.12
N GLN A 91 -13.31 2.83 5.36
CA GLN A 91 -14.58 3.00 6.08
C GLN A 91 -15.24 4.36 5.78
N THR A 92 -16.58 4.42 5.87
CA THR A 92 -17.36 5.64 5.62
C THR A 92 -16.93 6.84 6.48
N GLY A 93 -16.43 6.59 7.70
CA GLY A 93 -15.97 7.61 8.64
C GLY A 93 -14.47 7.93 8.58
N ASP A 94 -13.70 7.29 7.70
CA ASP A 94 -12.24 7.43 7.70
C ASP A 94 -11.75 8.78 7.14
N TRP A 95 -12.58 9.51 6.38
CA TRP A 95 -12.20 10.80 5.78
C TRP A 95 -13.22 11.93 6.02
N GLY A 96 -14.12 11.76 7.01
CA GLY A 96 -15.25 12.68 7.22
C GLY A 96 -16.30 12.53 6.13
N ASP A 97 -17.42 13.24 6.26
CA ASP A 97 -18.50 13.23 5.27
C ASP A 97 -17.97 13.36 3.83
N ARG A 98 -18.69 12.78 2.87
CA ARG A 98 -18.37 12.72 1.42
C ARG A 98 -17.86 14.02 0.77
N HIS A 99 -18.03 15.17 1.44
CA HIS A 99 -17.41 16.45 1.15
C HIS A 99 -15.90 16.36 0.82
N GLY A 100 -15.16 15.44 1.46
CA GLY A 100 -13.72 15.34 1.29
C GLY A 100 -13.25 15.00 -0.15
N ILE A 101 -14.06 14.31 -0.94
CA ILE A 101 -13.81 14.03 -2.37
C ILE A 101 -14.79 14.75 -3.30
N ALA A 102 -15.66 15.62 -2.77
CA ALA A 102 -16.72 16.27 -3.55
C ALA A 102 -16.19 16.99 -4.80
N GLY A 103 -14.98 17.55 -4.75
CA GLY A 103 -14.35 18.21 -5.90
C GLY A 103 -13.92 17.29 -7.05
N ILE A 104 -14.12 15.97 -6.93
CA ILE A 104 -13.87 14.99 -8.01
C ILE A 104 -14.95 13.90 -8.10
N VAL A 105 -15.91 13.84 -7.17
CA VAL A 105 -16.85 12.72 -7.04
C VAL A 105 -17.75 12.54 -8.27
N ASP A 106 -18.09 13.64 -8.96
CA ASP A 106 -18.94 13.63 -10.15
C ASP A 106 -18.18 13.24 -11.43
N HIS A 107 -16.87 13.07 -11.36
CA HIS A 107 -16.09 12.62 -12.50
C HIS A 107 -16.42 11.14 -12.81
N ALA A 108 -16.80 10.83 -14.05
CA ALA A 108 -17.26 9.48 -14.44
C ALA A 108 -16.24 8.34 -14.18
N GLY A 109 -14.96 8.68 -14.08
CA GLY A 109 -13.88 7.76 -13.71
C GLY A 109 -13.67 7.53 -12.21
N VAL A 110 -14.43 8.19 -11.32
CA VAL A 110 -14.32 8.06 -9.87
C VAL A 110 -15.39 7.13 -9.33
N ILE A 111 -14.98 6.17 -8.50
CA ILE A 111 -15.85 5.17 -7.89
C ILE A 111 -15.63 5.21 -6.37
N ASP A 112 -16.67 5.56 -5.62
CA ASP A 112 -16.65 5.58 -4.15
C ASP A 112 -17.21 4.27 -3.58
N LEU A 113 -16.33 3.42 -3.05
CA LEU A 113 -16.66 2.17 -2.35
C LEU A 113 -16.37 2.25 -0.84
N ALA A 114 -16.29 3.45 -0.27
CA ALA A 114 -16.19 3.67 1.18
C ALA A 114 -17.32 2.95 1.93
N GLY A 115 -16.98 2.05 2.86
CA GLY A 115 -17.94 1.28 3.64
C GLY A 115 -18.84 0.35 2.82
N ARG A 116 -18.49 0.10 1.55
CA ARG A 116 -19.28 -0.69 0.59
C ARG A 116 -18.56 -1.96 0.12
N THR A 117 -17.49 -2.34 0.81
CA THR A 117 -16.70 -3.53 0.52
C THR A 117 -16.54 -4.37 1.77
N ASP A 118 -16.68 -5.69 1.63
CA ASP A 118 -16.17 -6.65 2.60
C ASP A 118 -14.69 -7.00 2.31
N LEU A 119 -14.08 -7.81 3.18
CA LEU A 119 -12.67 -8.17 3.02
C LEU A 119 -12.40 -8.94 1.71
N PRO A 120 -13.16 -10.01 1.36
CA PRO A 120 -12.98 -10.67 0.06
C PRO A 120 -13.11 -9.74 -1.15
N GLN A 121 -14.10 -8.84 -1.16
CA GLN A 121 -14.29 -7.84 -2.20
C GLN A 121 -13.12 -6.87 -2.29
N LEU A 122 -12.56 -6.45 -1.15
CA LEU A 122 -11.36 -5.61 -1.10
C LEU A 122 -10.15 -6.34 -1.70
N LEU A 123 -9.96 -7.63 -1.42
CA LEU A 123 -8.88 -8.40 -2.03
C LEU A 123 -9.07 -8.56 -3.54
N ASP A 124 -10.30 -8.82 -3.99
CA ASP A 124 -10.62 -8.87 -5.43
C ASP A 124 -10.35 -7.51 -6.11
N LEU A 125 -10.68 -6.39 -5.46
CA LEU A 125 -10.36 -5.04 -5.93
C LEU A 125 -8.85 -4.81 -6.04
N ILE A 126 -8.11 -5.10 -4.99
CA ILE A 126 -6.67 -4.86 -4.91
C ILE A 126 -5.93 -5.72 -5.93
N LYS A 127 -6.26 -7.01 -6.01
CA LYS A 127 -5.62 -7.96 -6.94
C LYS A 127 -5.74 -7.52 -8.41
N ASN A 128 -6.87 -6.94 -8.79
CA ASN A 128 -7.15 -6.53 -10.17
C ASN A 128 -6.79 -5.05 -10.45
N ALA A 129 -6.27 -4.31 -9.46
CA ALA A 129 -5.90 -2.92 -9.63
C ALA A 129 -4.56 -2.76 -10.36
N ALA A 130 -4.46 -1.74 -11.21
CA ALA A 130 -3.20 -1.36 -11.86
C ALA A 130 -2.22 -0.69 -10.89
N LEU A 131 -2.75 -0.07 -9.84
CA LEU A 131 -1.98 0.61 -8.80
C LEU A 131 -2.82 0.70 -7.52
N MET A 132 -2.16 0.70 -6.37
CA MET A 132 -2.74 1.06 -5.09
C MET A 132 -1.92 2.18 -4.45
N VAL A 133 -2.59 3.19 -3.89
CA VAL A 133 -1.96 4.20 -3.02
C VAL A 133 -2.65 4.17 -1.67
N THR A 134 -1.88 4.03 -0.60
CA THR A 134 -2.43 3.75 0.73
C THR A 134 -1.50 4.24 1.82
N ASN A 135 -2.06 4.53 2.99
CA ASN A 135 -1.27 4.65 4.22
C ASN A 135 -0.73 3.27 4.62
N ASP A 136 0.37 3.25 5.39
CA ASP A 136 0.92 2.07 6.07
C ASP A 136 -0.14 1.44 7.01
N THR A 137 -0.97 0.55 6.48
CA THR A 137 -2.11 -0.09 7.15
C THR A 137 -2.32 -1.49 6.57
N GLY A 138 -3.25 -2.27 7.12
CA GLY A 138 -3.56 -3.62 6.62
C GLY A 138 -3.69 -3.71 5.08
N PRO A 139 -4.47 -2.83 4.42
CA PRO A 139 -4.58 -2.81 2.97
C PRO A 139 -3.25 -2.66 2.21
N ALA A 140 -2.26 -1.95 2.76
CA ALA A 140 -0.92 -1.85 2.14
C ALA A 140 -0.23 -3.22 2.05
N HIS A 141 -0.27 -3.99 3.13
CA HIS A 141 0.32 -5.32 3.16
C HIS A 141 -0.46 -6.32 2.29
N LEU A 142 -1.79 -6.15 2.16
CA LEU A 142 -2.60 -6.92 1.21
C LEU A 142 -2.21 -6.61 -0.24
N GLY A 143 -2.04 -5.33 -0.60
CA GLY A 143 -1.56 -4.92 -1.92
C GLY A 143 -0.22 -5.53 -2.27
N ILE A 144 0.73 -5.47 -1.33
CA ILE A 144 2.05 -6.10 -1.47
C ILE A 144 1.91 -7.61 -1.71
N ALA A 145 1.16 -8.30 -0.86
CA ALA A 145 1.04 -9.76 -0.90
C ALA A 145 0.23 -10.29 -2.09
N LEU A 146 -0.69 -9.50 -2.64
CA LEU A 146 -1.45 -9.80 -3.86
C LEU A 146 -0.71 -9.42 -5.14
N ALA A 147 0.56 -8.99 -5.03
CA ALA A 147 1.38 -8.53 -6.14
C ALA A 147 0.82 -7.30 -6.90
N CYS A 148 -0.07 -6.53 -6.28
CA CYS A 148 -0.54 -5.25 -6.82
C CYS A 148 0.58 -4.20 -6.72
N PRO A 149 0.88 -3.42 -7.77
CA PRO A 149 1.77 -2.27 -7.65
C PRO A 149 1.25 -1.31 -6.56
N THR A 150 2.01 -1.10 -5.49
CA THR A 150 1.53 -0.42 -4.27
C THR A 150 2.49 0.69 -3.84
N VAL A 151 2.00 1.93 -3.77
CA VAL A 151 2.68 3.04 -3.11
C VAL A 151 2.14 3.17 -1.68
N VAL A 152 3.04 3.06 -0.71
CA VAL A 152 2.72 3.11 0.72
C VAL A 152 3.26 4.40 1.32
N ILE A 153 2.39 5.15 1.98
CA ILE A 153 2.73 6.39 2.69
C ILE A 153 3.09 6.03 4.13
N VAL A 154 4.31 6.34 4.54
CA VAL A 154 4.94 5.80 5.74
C VAL A 154 5.29 6.92 6.72
N GLY A 155 4.79 6.78 7.94
CA GLY A 155 5.15 7.64 9.07
C GLY A 155 6.33 7.13 9.88
N GLY A 156 6.84 7.98 10.78
CA GLY A 156 8.04 7.70 11.56
C GLY A 156 7.86 6.85 12.82
N GLY A 157 6.63 6.58 13.28
CA GLY A 157 6.38 6.05 14.63
C GLY A 157 7.03 4.70 14.91
N HIS A 158 6.96 3.76 13.96
CA HIS A 158 7.62 2.45 13.99
C HIS A 158 8.43 2.21 12.72
N PHE A 159 9.09 3.25 12.21
CA PHE A 159 9.81 3.18 10.94
C PHE A 159 10.79 1.98 10.93
N GLY A 160 10.77 1.16 9.89
CA GLY A 160 11.60 -0.04 9.78
C GLY A 160 11.10 -1.29 10.53
N SER A 161 10.06 -1.20 11.37
CA SER A 161 9.42 -2.38 11.97
C SER A 161 8.48 -3.10 10.99
N PHE A 162 7.71 -2.36 10.18
CA PHE A 162 6.74 -2.95 9.24
C PHE A 162 7.01 -2.58 7.79
N VAL A 163 7.54 -1.38 7.59
CA VAL A 163 7.93 -0.79 6.31
C VAL A 163 9.00 0.28 6.58
N PRO A 164 9.92 0.54 5.65
CA PRO A 164 10.18 -0.23 4.44
C PRO A 164 10.73 -1.64 4.74
N TYR A 165 10.55 -2.56 3.80
CA TYR A 165 11.06 -3.92 3.90
C TYR A 165 12.60 -3.96 3.82
N PRO A 166 13.26 -4.90 4.51
CA PRO A 166 14.70 -5.12 4.36
C PRO A 166 15.02 -5.66 2.96
N ALA A 167 16.24 -5.43 2.48
CA ALA A 167 16.66 -5.79 1.11
C ALA A 167 16.42 -7.27 0.77
N GLU A 168 16.63 -8.17 1.73
CA GLU A 168 16.44 -9.62 1.59
C GLU A 168 14.99 -10.06 1.37
N ALA A 169 14.02 -9.21 1.68
CA ALA A 169 12.59 -9.48 1.49
C ALA A 169 11.85 -8.28 0.85
N ALA A 170 12.57 -7.45 0.09
CA ALA A 170 12.00 -6.25 -0.52
C ALA A 170 11.04 -6.60 -1.67
N PRO A 171 9.75 -6.25 -1.58
CA PRO A 171 8.80 -6.48 -2.67
C PRO A 171 9.08 -5.55 -3.86
N ALA A 172 9.25 -6.12 -5.05
CA ALA A 172 9.48 -5.35 -6.28
C ALA A 172 8.28 -4.45 -6.66
N ASN A 173 7.06 -4.87 -6.27
CA ASN A 173 5.80 -4.18 -6.54
C ASN A 173 5.48 -3.07 -5.53
N ALA A 174 6.32 -2.77 -4.55
CA ALA A 174 6.03 -1.74 -3.55
C ALA A 174 7.01 -0.57 -3.60
N ARG A 175 6.52 0.64 -3.29
CA ARG A 175 7.33 1.83 -3.02
C ARG A 175 6.89 2.44 -1.71
N PHE A 176 7.86 2.80 -0.86
CA PHE A 176 7.61 3.36 0.47
C PHE A 176 8.00 4.84 0.46
N VAL A 177 7.01 5.72 0.58
CA VAL A 177 7.21 7.17 0.55
C VAL A 177 7.13 7.71 1.98
N TYR A 178 8.20 8.36 2.43
CA TYR A 178 8.32 8.91 3.79
C TYR A 178 9.10 10.21 3.81
N GLN A 179 8.88 11.01 4.86
CA GLN A 179 9.64 12.24 5.14
C GLN A 179 10.44 12.06 6.44
N ARG A 180 11.75 11.78 6.33
CA ARG A 180 12.58 11.49 7.50
C ARG A 180 12.65 12.70 8.43
N MET A 181 12.43 12.46 9.71
CA MET A 181 12.53 13.45 10.79
C MET A 181 13.42 12.91 11.90
N GLU A 182 14.03 13.80 12.67
CA GLU A 182 14.87 13.44 13.83
C GLU A 182 14.09 12.67 14.91
N CYS A 183 12.78 12.93 15.02
CA CYS A 183 11.91 12.30 16.02
C CYS A 183 11.29 10.96 15.59
N TYR A 184 11.85 10.29 14.57
CA TYR A 184 11.44 8.93 14.20
C TYR A 184 11.60 7.96 15.38
N HIS A 185 10.88 6.84 15.31
CA HIS A 185 10.79 5.85 16.38
C HIS A 185 10.12 6.39 17.66
N CYS A 186 9.21 7.36 17.52
CA CYS A 186 8.45 7.93 18.64
C CYS A 186 7.28 7.08 19.13
N PHE A 187 7.06 5.88 18.57
CA PHE A 187 5.94 4.98 18.92
C PHE A 187 4.58 5.69 18.83
N TRP A 188 4.43 6.57 17.84
CA TRP A 188 3.25 7.43 17.61
C TRP A 188 2.93 8.40 18.76
N ARG A 189 3.85 8.58 19.72
CA ARG A 189 3.80 9.61 20.77
C ARG A 189 4.39 10.91 20.24
N CYS A 190 3.67 11.54 19.31
CA CYS A 190 4.13 12.75 18.63
C CYS A 190 4.03 13.98 19.53
N HIS A 191 5.16 14.67 19.76
CA HIS A 191 5.23 15.95 20.47
C HIS A 191 5.04 17.17 19.54
N LYS A 192 4.90 16.96 18.22
CA LYS A 192 4.78 18.00 17.20
C LYS A 192 3.34 18.23 16.70
N ARG A 193 2.34 17.60 17.34
CA ARG A 193 0.91 17.80 17.02
C ARG A 193 0.22 18.49 18.19
N ALA A 194 -0.72 19.39 17.89
CA ALA A 194 -1.47 20.13 18.92
C ALA A 194 -2.53 19.25 19.59
N ASP A 195 -3.12 18.32 18.82
CA ASP A 195 -4.13 17.37 19.33
C ASP A 195 -4.04 16.01 18.60
N LYS A 196 -4.76 15.02 19.11
CA LYS A 196 -4.69 13.62 18.63
C LYS A 196 -5.36 13.37 17.28
N PHE A 197 -6.19 14.29 16.80
CA PHE A 197 -6.90 14.17 15.53
C PHE A 197 -6.12 14.77 14.35
N GLN A 198 -5.09 15.57 14.63
CA GLN A 198 -4.19 16.08 13.61
C GLN A 198 -3.31 14.99 13.02
N VAL A 199 -3.08 15.09 11.71
CA VAL A 199 -2.09 14.30 10.98
C VAL A 199 -0.71 14.45 11.62
N PHE A 200 0.06 13.36 11.68
CA PHE A 200 1.45 13.44 12.12
C PHE A 200 2.26 14.28 11.12
N PRO A 201 3.09 15.25 11.56
CA PRO A 201 3.89 16.05 10.64
C PRO A 201 4.75 15.22 9.67
N CYS A 202 5.35 14.11 10.15
CA CYS A 202 6.12 13.17 9.29
C CYS A 202 5.32 12.51 8.16
N ILE A 203 3.98 12.56 8.23
CA ILE A 203 3.07 12.09 7.20
C ILE A 203 2.52 13.28 6.42
N GLY A 204 2.04 14.32 7.10
CA GLY A 204 1.46 15.50 6.47
C GLY A 204 2.42 16.27 5.56
N GLU A 205 3.73 16.23 5.85
CA GLU A 205 4.77 16.87 5.03
C GLU A 205 5.22 16.03 3.82
N ILE A 206 4.68 14.81 3.65
CA ILE A 206 4.98 14.00 2.47
C ILE A 206 4.33 14.67 1.25
N GLY A 207 5.16 15.22 0.36
CA GLY A 207 4.69 15.95 -0.82
C GLY A 207 4.07 15.06 -1.90
N GLU A 208 3.01 15.56 -2.52
CA GLU A 208 2.26 14.89 -3.61
C GLU A 208 3.15 14.49 -4.78
N GLU A 209 4.09 15.34 -5.20
CA GLU A 209 5.04 15.04 -6.28
C GLU A 209 5.96 13.87 -5.97
N LYS A 210 6.27 13.64 -4.69
CA LYS A 210 7.08 12.50 -4.27
C LYS A 210 6.27 11.21 -4.42
N VAL A 211 5.00 11.23 -4.02
CA VAL A 211 4.07 10.10 -4.19
C VAL A 211 3.82 9.82 -5.66
N TRP A 212 3.55 10.85 -6.47
CA TRP A 212 3.27 10.71 -7.89
C TRP A 212 4.42 10.07 -8.67
N ARG A 213 5.67 10.48 -8.41
CA ARG A 213 6.84 9.87 -9.06
C ARG A 213 6.92 8.36 -8.84
N GLU A 214 6.59 7.89 -7.64
CA GLU A 214 6.55 6.45 -7.35
C GLU A 214 5.36 5.75 -8.04
N CYS A 215 4.21 6.43 -8.14
CA CYS A 215 3.08 5.94 -8.93
C CYS A 215 3.49 5.75 -10.41
N GLU A 216 4.10 6.75 -11.02
CA GLU A 216 4.57 6.69 -12.41
C GLU A 216 5.61 5.60 -12.62
N SER A 217 6.56 5.45 -11.69
CA SER A 217 7.58 4.41 -11.74
C SER A 217 6.95 3.01 -11.78
N LEU A 218 5.99 2.75 -10.89
CA LEU A 218 5.31 1.46 -10.82
C LEU A 218 4.42 1.20 -12.03
N LEU A 219 3.66 2.20 -12.48
CA LEU A 219 2.81 2.09 -13.67
C LEU A 219 3.63 1.83 -14.94
N SER A 220 4.77 2.50 -15.09
CA SER A 220 5.68 2.32 -16.23
C SER A 220 6.32 0.92 -16.22
N ALA A 221 6.76 0.45 -15.05
CA ALA A 221 7.31 -0.90 -14.90
C ALA A 221 6.27 -1.98 -15.24
N ALA A 222 5.03 -1.81 -14.80
CA ALA A 222 3.94 -2.74 -15.11
C ALA A 222 3.60 -2.77 -16.61
N ALA A 223 3.58 -1.62 -17.28
CA ALA A 223 3.36 -1.53 -18.72
C ALA A 223 4.47 -2.25 -19.52
N GLY A 224 5.73 -2.08 -19.12
CA GLY A 224 6.87 -2.77 -19.73
C GLY A 224 6.79 -4.31 -19.59
N VAL A 225 6.36 -4.81 -18.43
CA VAL A 225 6.16 -6.25 -18.19
C VAL A 225 5.01 -6.81 -19.03
N ALA A 226 3.91 -6.06 -19.18
CA ALA A 226 2.77 -6.47 -20.02
C ALA A 226 3.17 -6.55 -21.51
N ALA A 227 3.94 -5.57 -22.00
CA ALA A 227 4.45 -5.56 -23.37
C ALA A 227 5.43 -6.73 -23.64
N GLY A 228 6.33 -7.03 -22.70
CA GLY A 228 7.28 -8.15 -22.82
C GLY A 228 6.61 -9.53 -22.85
N ARG A 229 5.56 -9.75 -22.05
CA ARG A 229 4.78 -11.01 -22.06
C ARG A 229 3.96 -11.22 -23.34
N GLY A 230 3.60 -10.14 -24.04
CA GLY A 230 2.92 -10.20 -25.34
C GLY A 230 3.86 -10.61 -26.48
N ALA A 231 5.12 -10.17 -26.44
CA ALA A 231 6.14 -10.53 -27.43
C ALA A 231 6.52 -12.02 -27.33
N ASP A 232 6.63 -12.58 -26.12
CA ASP A 232 7.02 -13.99 -25.91
C ASP A 232 5.93 -14.99 -26.38
N LYS A 233 4.66 -14.57 -26.36
CA LYS A 233 3.54 -15.38 -26.88
C LYS A 233 3.44 -15.39 -28.40
N THR A 234 4.03 -14.42 -29.09
CA THR A 234 4.07 -14.40 -30.57
C THR A 234 5.26 -15.18 -31.13
N ALA A 235 6.34 -15.32 -30.37
CA ALA A 235 7.50 -16.13 -30.78
C ALA A 235 7.27 -17.66 -30.68
N SER A 236 6.33 -18.13 -29.86
CA SER A 236 6.03 -19.56 -29.66
C SER A 236 4.92 -20.12 -30.58
N ALA A 237 4.32 -19.29 -31.45
CA ALA A 237 3.29 -19.71 -32.40
C ALA A 237 3.84 -20.01 -33.81
N GLY A 238 5.15 -19.86 -34.05
CA GLY A 238 5.79 -19.98 -35.37
C GLY A 238 6.48 -21.32 -35.68
N GLN A 239 6.29 -22.37 -34.88
CA GLN A 239 6.82 -23.70 -35.16
C GLN A 239 5.70 -24.75 -35.10
N ARG A 240 4.98 -24.90 -36.21
CA ARG A 240 4.28 -26.13 -36.60
C ARG A 240 4.37 -26.29 -38.11
#